data_AF-A0A259SGV2-F1
#
_entry.id   AF-A0A259SGV2-F1
#
_cell.length_a   1.000
_cell.length_b   1.000
_cell.length_c   1.000
_cell.angle_alpha   90.00
_cell.angle_beta   90.00
_cell.angle_gamma   90.00
#
_symmetry.space_group_name_H-M   'P 1'
#
loop_
_entity.id
_entity.type
_entity.pdbx_description
1 polymer ?
#
loop_
_entity_poly.entity_id
_entity_poly.type
_entity_poly.pdbx_seq_one_letter_code
_entity_poly.pdbx_strand_id
1 'polypeptide(L)'
;GGIGGHGAAAVERIVDRAIAELAAHAGAPDLAARIVVRRTVGPADFARDLHSFRGSALGPAHTLRQSAFLRGRTRSRTTRGLFYAGATTLPGIGLPMCLISAELVLKAFRGDRTSGPLPVPVEA
;
A
#
# COMPACT_ATOMS: atom_id res chain seq x y z
N GLY A 1 -0.86 16.28 -0.26
CA GLY A 1 0.55 16.66 -0.14
C GLY A 1 0.76 17.88 -0.99
N GLY A 2 2.01 18.23 -1.27
CA GLY A 2 2.33 19.40 -2.07
C GLY A 2 3.81 19.46 -2.44
N ILE A 3 4.14 20.45 -3.27
CA ILE A 3 5.51 20.76 -3.67
C ILE A 3 5.92 22.05 -2.96
N GLY A 4 7.17 22.15 -2.53
CA GLY A 4 7.72 23.39 -1.96
C GLY A 4 7.07 23.83 -0.63
N GLY A 5 6.40 22.91 0.08
CA GLY A 5 5.68 23.24 1.31
C GLY A 5 4.26 23.75 1.09
N HIS A 6 3.74 23.71 -0.14
CA HIS A 6 2.37 24.12 -0.47
C HIS A 6 1.33 23.01 -0.30
N GLY A 7 1.59 22.02 0.56
CA GLY A 7 0.62 20.98 0.90
C GLY A 7 -0.39 21.44 1.95
N ALA A 8 -1.29 20.54 2.33
CA ALA A 8 -2.23 20.80 3.42
C ALA A 8 -1.48 21.11 4.73
N ALA A 9 -1.90 22.15 5.45
CA ALA A 9 -1.20 22.64 6.63
C ALA A 9 -0.93 21.55 7.69
N ALA A 10 -1.84 20.59 7.87
CA ALA A 10 -1.64 19.47 8.78
C ALA A 10 -0.49 18.54 8.34
N VAL A 11 -0.36 18.30 7.04
CA VAL A 11 0.73 17.47 6.48
C VAL A 11 2.06 18.19 6.63
N GLU A 12 2.11 19.48 6.28
CA GLU A 12 3.36 20.26 6.34
C GLU A 12 3.89 20.38 7.77
N ARG A 13 3.01 20.58 8.78
CA ARG A 13 3.42 20.57 10.19
C ARG A 13 4.06 19.24 10.63
N ILE A 14 3.52 18.11 10.17
CA ILE A 14 4.09 16.78 10.47
C ILE A 14 5.47 16.65 9.82
N VAL A 15 5.61 17.11 8.58
CA VAL A 15 6.88 17.07 7.83
C VAL A 15 7.92 17.96 8.49
N ASP A 16 7.57 19.18 8.91
CA ASP A 16 8.47 20.09 9.62
C ASP A 16 8.95 19.47 10.94
N ARG A 17 8.05 18.83 11.69
CA ARG A 17 8.45 18.11 12.91
C ARG A 17 9.39 16.96 12.59
N ALA A 18 9.10 16.15 11.56
CA ALA A 18 9.95 15.03 11.18
C ALA A 18 11.36 15.48 10.74
N ILE A 19 11.46 16.60 10.00
CA ILE A 19 12.76 17.19 9.62
C ILE A 19 13.52 17.64 10.86
N ALA A 20 12.87 18.33 11.79
CA ALA A 20 13.50 18.80 13.03
C ALA A 20 13.99 17.63 13.90
N GLU A 21 13.18 16.58 14.04
CA GLU A 21 13.57 15.35 14.76
C GLU A 21 14.77 14.69 14.10
N LEU A 22 14.74 14.52 12.77
CA LEU A 22 15.85 13.91 12.03
C LEU A 22 17.13 14.73 12.17
N ALA A 23 17.04 16.07 12.07
CA ALA A 23 18.17 16.98 12.26
C ALA A 23 18.81 16.80 13.64
N ALA A 24 18.00 16.71 14.70
CA ALA A 24 18.47 16.50 16.06
C ALA A 24 19.14 15.14 16.24
N HIS A 25 18.51 14.06 15.78
CA HIS A 25 19.03 12.69 15.93
C HIS A 25 20.29 12.43 15.09
N ALA A 26 20.41 13.08 13.93
CA ALA A 26 21.56 12.94 13.04
C ALA A 26 22.70 13.93 13.34
N GLY A 27 22.53 14.86 14.29
CA GLY A 27 23.51 15.92 14.56
C GLY A 27 23.70 16.90 13.40
N ALA A 28 22.66 17.10 12.58
CA ALA A 28 22.69 17.92 11.37
C ALA A 28 21.75 19.13 11.52
N PRO A 29 22.13 20.18 12.29
CA PRO A 29 21.26 21.30 12.61
C PRO A 29 20.86 22.14 11.37
N ASP A 30 21.63 22.06 10.29
CA ASP A 30 21.40 22.75 9.02
C ASP A 30 20.60 21.92 8.00
N LEU A 31 20.11 20.72 8.39
CA LEU A 31 19.41 19.79 7.50
C LEU A 31 18.28 20.46 6.72
N ALA A 32 17.47 21.30 7.37
CA ALA A 32 16.35 21.99 6.73
C ALA A 32 16.82 22.93 5.61
N ALA A 33 17.95 23.64 5.81
CA ALA A 33 18.52 24.56 4.82
C ALA A 33 19.14 23.81 3.63
N ARG A 34 19.52 22.54 3.80
CA ARG A 34 20.07 21.68 2.76
C ARG A 34 19.01 21.03 1.86
N ILE A 35 17.72 21.17 2.16
CA ILE A 35 16.63 20.59 1.37
C ILE A 35 16.48 21.37 0.06
N VAL A 36 16.94 20.77 -1.05
CA VAL A 36 16.79 21.34 -2.40
C VAL A 36 15.42 21.06 -3.03
N VAL A 37 14.76 19.97 -2.62
CA VAL A 37 13.45 19.57 -3.12
C VAL A 37 12.58 19.12 -1.94
N ARG A 38 11.41 19.74 -1.81
CA ARG A 38 10.37 19.33 -0.87
C ARG A 38 9.14 18.85 -1.64
N ARG A 39 8.85 17.56 -1.55
CA ARG A 39 7.60 16.96 -2.02
C ARG A 39 6.98 16.16 -0.90
N THR A 40 5.75 16.50 -0.53
CA THR A 40 5.02 15.84 0.55
C THR A 40 3.88 15.02 -0.04
N VAL A 41 3.59 13.88 0.58
CA VAL A 41 2.49 12.98 0.22
C VAL A 41 1.68 12.74 1.47
N GLY A 42 0.35 12.82 1.36
CA GLY A 42 -0.59 12.55 2.43
C GLY A 42 -1.77 11.71 1.96
N PRO A 43 -2.72 11.37 2.85
CA PRO A 43 -3.79 10.41 2.55
C PRO A 43 -4.65 10.77 1.32
N ALA A 44 -4.90 12.07 1.09
CA ALA A 44 -5.65 12.52 -0.08
C ALA A 44 -4.94 12.19 -1.41
N ASP A 45 -3.61 12.15 -1.42
CA ASP A 45 -2.85 11.77 -2.62
C ASP A 45 -2.97 10.27 -2.87
N PHE A 46 -2.95 9.43 -1.83
CA PHE A 46 -3.22 7.99 -1.97
C PHE A 46 -4.62 7.71 -2.52
N ALA A 47 -5.63 8.46 -2.05
CA ALA A 47 -7.00 8.33 -2.54
C ALA A 47 -7.11 8.73 -4.02
N ARG A 48 -6.43 9.82 -4.42
CA ARG A 48 -6.47 10.36 -5.78
C ARG A 48 -5.64 9.55 -6.76
N ASP A 49 -4.37 9.29 -6.42
CA ASP A 49 -3.36 8.76 -7.34
C ASP A 49 -3.37 7.23 -7.40
N LEU A 50 -3.79 6.56 -6.31
CA LEU A 50 -3.78 5.10 -6.19
C LEU A 50 -5.19 4.52 -5.99
N HIS A 51 -6.24 5.34 -6.09
CA HIS A 51 -7.63 4.95 -5.80
C HIS A 51 -7.80 4.22 -4.45
N SER A 52 -6.95 4.56 -3.48
CA SER A 52 -6.93 3.88 -2.19
C SER A 52 -8.12 4.32 -1.35
N PHE A 53 -8.94 3.35 -0.92
CA PHE A 53 -10.10 3.62 -0.09
C PHE A 53 -9.71 4.40 1.18
N ARG A 54 -10.35 5.55 1.39
CA ARG A 54 -10.06 6.51 2.48
C ARG A 54 -8.59 6.96 2.56
N GLY A 55 -7.83 6.87 1.47
CA GLY A 55 -6.42 7.27 1.45
C GLY A 55 -5.50 6.38 2.26
N SER A 56 -5.89 5.13 2.51
CA SER A 56 -5.06 4.19 3.27
C SER A 56 -3.83 3.79 2.46
N ALA A 57 -2.64 4.02 3.03
CA ALA A 57 -1.40 3.47 2.50
C ALA A 57 -1.28 1.96 2.78
N LEU A 58 -1.96 1.48 3.84
CA LEU A 58 -1.73 0.14 4.39
C LEU A 58 -2.92 -0.84 4.30
N GLY A 59 -3.97 -0.48 3.56
CA GLY A 59 -5.19 -1.28 3.49
C GLY A 59 -5.96 -1.28 4.82
N PRO A 60 -6.72 -2.36 5.14
CA PRO A 60 -7.45 -2.51 6.39
C PRO A 60 -6.51 -2.58 7.60
N ALA A 61 -6.93 -2.05 8.75
CA ALA A 61 -6.14 -2.08 9.98
C ALA A 61 -6.08 -3.48 10.60
N HIS A 62 -5.14 -3.71 11.52
CA HIS A 62 -4.95 -4.98 12.22
C HIS A 62 -5.93 -5.19 13.38
N THR A 63 -7.21 -4.92 13.16
CA THR A 63 -8.27 -5.24 14.14
C THR A 63 -8.73 -6.69 13.94
N LEU A 64 -9.25 -7.33 14.99
CA LEU A 64 -9.79 -8.70 14.89
C LEU A 64 -10.80 -8.84 13.73
N ARG A 65 -11.67 -7.83 13.55
CA ARG A 65 -12.68 -7.79 12.49
C ARG A 65 -12.13 -7.57 11.07
N GLN A 66 -10.88 -7.12 10.95
CA GLN A 66 -10.19 -6.86 9.68
C GLN A 66 -9.01 -7.81 9.45
N SER A 67 -8.88 -8.83 10.31
CA SER A 67 -7.85 -9.87 10.25
C SER A 67 -8.12 -10.91 9.14
N ALA A 68 -7.16 -11.82 8.94
CA ALA A 68 -7.06 -12.70 7.78
C ALA A 68 -8.37 -13.44 7.40
N PHE A 69 -9.14 -13.93 8.38
CA PHE A 69 -10.37 -14.69 8.12
C PHE A 69 -11.52 -13.84 7.55
N LEU A 70 -11.44 -12.52 7.72
CA LEU A 70 -12.45 -11.54 7.28
C LEU A 70 -11.92 -10.61 6.17
N ARG A 71 -10.73 -10.90 5.62
CA ARG A 71 -10.18 -10.16 4.47
C ARG A 71 -10.97 -10.43 3.18
N GLY A 72 -10.79 -9.51 2.23
CA GLY A 72 -11.31 -9.67 0.86
C GLY A 72 -10.89 -11.00 0.26
N ARG A 73 -11.85 -11.72 -0.31
CA ARG A 73 -11.62 -13.03 -0.95
C ARG A 73 -11.17 -12.84 -2.38
N THR A 74 -10.41 -13.80 -2.90
CA THR A 74 -9.93 -13.80 -4.30
C THR A 74 -11.06 -13.88 -5.33
N ARG A 75 -12.22 -14.46 -5.01
CA ARG A 75 -13.36 -14.63 -5.92
C ARG A 75 -14.61 -13.98 -5.35
N SER A 76 -15.37 -13.28 -6.20
CA SER A 76 -16.66 -12.69 -5.84
C SER A 76 -17.68 -13.78 -5.46
N ARG A 77 -18.50 -13.49 -4.44
CA ARG A 77 -19.60 -14.36 -4.00
C ARG A 77 -20.87 -14.14 -4.81
N THR A 78 -21.00 -12.97 -5.43
CA THR A 78 -22.24 -12.51 -6.09
C THR A 78 -22.12 -12.50 -7.60
N THR A 79 -20.91 -12.32 -8.14
CA THR A 79 -20.68 -12.22 -9.59
C THR A 79 -19.80 -13.37 -10.09
N ARG A 80 -20.34 -14.20 -10.98
CA ARG A 80 -19.60 -15.29 -11.61
C ARG A 80 -18.49 -14.73 -12.50
N GLY A 81 -17.29 -15.30 -12.40
CA GLY A 81 -16.14 -14.90 -13.23
C GLY A 81 -15.40 -13.65 -12.74
N LEU A 82 -15.84 -13.01 -11.65
CA LEU A 82 -15.15 -11.86 -11.07
C LEU A 82 -14.16 -12.30 -9.98
N PHE A 83 -12.91 -11.88 -10.14
CA PHE A 83 -11.81 -12.12 -9.22
C PHE A 83 -11.19 -10.80 -8.75
N TYR A 84 -10.59 -10.82 -7.57
CA TYR A 84 -9.91 -9.68 -6.97
C TYR A 84 -8.47 -10.07 -6.65
N ALA A 85 -7.53 -9.15 -6.85
CA ALA A 85 -6.12 -9.30 -6.49
C ALA A 85 -5.60 -7.99 -5.87
N GLY A 86 -4.46 -8.08 -5.20
CA GLY A 86 -3.72 -6.92 -4.69
C GLY A 86 -3.85 -6.73 -3.18
N ALA A 87 -3.41 -5.56 -2.70
CA ALA A 87 -3.10 -5.31 -1.29
C ALA A 87 -4.30 -5.42 -0.33
N THR A 88 -5.53 -5.34 -0.82
CA THR A 88 -6.77 -5.46 -0.03
C THR A 88 -7.41 -6.83 -0.12
N THR A 89 -6.86 -7.73 -0.93
CA THR A 89 -7.29 -9.11 -1.09
C THR A 89 -6.32 -10.04 -0.37
N LEU A 90 -6.77 -11.24 -0.02
CA LEU A 90 -5.87 -12.29 0.46
C LEU A 90 -4.66 -12.44 -0.49
N PRO A 91 -3.43 -12.54 0.06
CA PRO A 91 -3.14 -12.69 1.48
C PRO A 91 -2.97 -11.35 2.24
N GLY A 92 -2.85 -10.20 1.58
CA GLY A 92 -2.87 -8.88 2.22
C GLY A 92 -1.92 -7.87 1.56
N ILE A 93 -1.49 -6.90 2.35
CA ILE A 93 -0.61 -5.82 1.89
C ILE A 93 0.86 -6.24 1.76
N GLY A 94 1.56 -5.62 0.81
CA GLY A 94 2.99 -5.73 0.58
C GLY A 94 3.24 -6.18 -0.85
N LEU A 95 4.35 -5.76 -1.46
CA LEU A 95 4.67 -6.16 -2.84
C LEU A 95 4.65 -7.69 -3.02
N PRO A 96 5.31 -8.50 -2.16
CA PRO A 96 5.22 -9.96 -2.27
C PRO A 96 3.78 -10.47 -2.16
N MET A 97 2.97 -9.87 -1.28
CA MET A 97 1.58 -10.28 -1.06
C MET A 97 0.70 -9.96 -2.26
N CYS A 98 0.92 -8.83 -2.94
CA CYS A 98 0.23 -8.50 -4.19
C CYS A 98 0.55 -9.53 -5.30
N LEU A 99 1.81 -9.96 -5.41
CA LEU A 99 2.24 -10.97 -6.39
C LEU A 99 1.61 -12.33 -6.08
N ILE A 100 1.65 -12.77 -4.81
CA ILE A 100 0.98 -13.99 -4.36
C ILE A 100 -0.54 -13.89 -4.61
N SER A 101 -1.16 -12.73 -4.38
CA SER A 101 -2.59 -12.53 -4.63
C SER A 101 -2.95 -12.73 -6.11
N ALA A 102 -2.11 -12.25 -7.03
CA ALA A 102 -2.27 -12.48 -8.47
C ALA A 102 -2.12 -13.96 -8.83
N GLU A 103 -1.16 -14.66 -8.21
CA GLU A 103 -0.99 -16.10 -8.37
C GLU A 103 -2.23 -16.88 -7.88
N LEU A 104 -2.79 -16.48 -6.73
CA LEU A 104 -4.00 -17.08 -6.18
C LEU A 104 -5.21 -16.85 -7.10
N VAL A 105 -5.31 -15.71 -7.80
CA VAL A 105 -6.32 -15.51 -8.84
C VAL A 105 -6.13 -16.52 -9.97
N LEU A 106 -4.92 -16.70 -10.47
CA LEU A 106 -4.64 -17.64 -11.56
C LEU A 106 -4.98 -19.09 -11.16
N LYS A 107 -4.59 -19.50 -9.94
CA LYS A 107 -4.97 -20.81 -9.39
C LYS A 107 -6.49 -20.96 -9.27
N ALA A 108 -7.17 -19.96 -8.71
CA ALA A 108 -8.62 -19.97 -8.56
C ALA A 108 -9.38 -19.99 -9.89
N PHE A 109 -8.83 -19.34 -10.92
CA PHE A 109 -9.37 -19.35 -12.28
C PHE A 109 -9.22 -20.72 -12.95
N ARG A 110 -8.06 -21.38 -12.78
CA ARG A 110 -7.78 -22.72 -13.33
C ARG A 110 -8.40 -23.88 -12.52
N GLY A 111 -8.95 -23.60 -11.34
CA GLY A 111 -9.40 -24.64 -10.42
C GLY A 111 -8.24 -25.40 -9.75
N ASP A 112 -7.03 -24.85 -9.79
CA ASP A 112 -5.85 -25.43 -9.16
C ASP A 112 -5.93 -25.26 -7.64
N ARG A 113 -5.83 -26.37 -6.90
CA ARG A 113 -5.89 -26.43 -5.43
C ARG A 113 -4.57 -26.87 -4.81
N THR A 114 -3.50 -26.96 -5.59
CA THR A 114 -2.17 -27.33 -5.11
C THR A 114 -1.61 -26.29 -4.15
N SER A 115 -0.92 -26.76 -3.12
CA SER A 115 -0.11 -25.92 -2.22
C SER A 115 1.20 -25.51 -2.89
N GLY A 116 1.81 -24.44 -2.38
CA GLY A 116 3.07 -23.90 -2.91
C GLY A 116 2.90 -22.94 -4.09
N PRO A 117 4.01 -22.36 -4.58
CA PRO A 117 4.00 -21.44 -5.72
C PRO A 117 3.74 -22.19 -7.04
N LEU A 118 3.18 -21.48 -8.02
CA LEU A 118 3.15 -21.93 -9.41
C LEU A 118 4.59 -22.05 -9.97
N PRO A 119 4.82 -22.95 -10.94
CA PRO A 119 6.07 -22.96 -11.68
C PRO A 119 6.32 -21.58 -12.28
N VAL A 120 7.55 -21.09 -12.18
CA VAL A 120 7.96 -19.86 -12.86
C VAL A 120 7.72 -20.09 -14.37
N PRO A 121 7.04 -19.17 -15.08
CA PRO A 121 6.91 -19.28 -16.52
C PRO A 121 8.30 -19.37 -17.14
N VAL A 122 8.56 -20.45 -17.88
CA VAL A 122 9.70 -20.47 -18.80
C VAL A 122 9.46 -19.36 -19.82
N GLU A 123 10.48 -18.53 -20.05
CA GLU A 123 10.42 -17.47 -21.06
C GLU A 123 9.93 -18.07 -22.39
N ALA A 124 8.97 -17.37 -23.02
CA ALA A 124 8.37 -17.77 -24.28
C ALA A 124 9.30 -17.52 -25.47
#